data_AF-A0A2E2VJE5-F1
#
_entry.id   AF-A0A2E2VJE5-F1
#
_cell.length_a   1.000
_cell.length_b   1.000
_cell.length_c   1.000
_cell.angle_alpha   90.00
_cell.angle_beta   90.00
_cell.angle_gamma   90.00
#
_symmetry.space_group_name_H-M   'P 1'
#
loop_
_entity.id
_entity.type
_entity.pdbx_description
1 polymer ?
#
loop_
_entity_poly.entity_id
_entity_poly.type
_entity_poly.pdbx_seq_one_letter_code
_entity_poly.pdbx_strand_id
1 'polypeptide(L)'
;MEDIHRFGVDLTGSEVREYHFGLIPSSGLASQFAGDRIMAVGDASGQATLVAGEGIRLSMQAGLMAGQTAVRAISDGRWDRSALIPYEQAFRSKYARNLRISHFINERISTWNDDQWDQHIRVLKTIPPKTLAKLLQSEFSLFEILSWILLRPALWPRAAHYIRRFLMHRLGSSK
;
A
#
# COMPACT_ATOMS: atom_id res chain seq x y z
N MET A 1 9.95 -26.70 13.08
CA MET A 1 8.60 -27.25 12.85
C MET A 1 7.94 -27.77 14.12
N GLU A 2 8.66 -27.96 15.24
CA GLU A 2 8.10 -28.47 16.51
C GLU A 2 6.98 -27.63 17.16
N ASP A 3 6.86 -26.33 16.83
CA ASP A 3 5.93 -25.43 17.52
C ASP A 3 4.53 -25.32 16.85
N ILE A 4 4.27 -26.03 15.74
CA ILE A 4 2.99 -25.91 15.02
C ILE A 4 1.86 -26.71 15.68
N HIS A 5 2.21 -27.81 16.36
CA HIS A 5 1.26 -28.67 17.07
C HIS A 5 0.55 -27.93 18.21
N ARG A 6 1.17 -26.89 18.79
CA ARG A 6 0.56 -25.99 19.78
C ARG A 6 -0.68 -25.27 19.26
N PHE A 7 -0.78 -25.09 17.94
CA PHE A 7 -1.93 -24.47 17.28
C PHE A 7 -2.97 -25.50 16.81
N GLY A 8 -2.82 -26.79 17.15
CA GLY A 8 -3.74 -27.85 16.74
C GLY A 8 -3.67 -28.20 15.25
N VAL A 9 -2.57 -27.86 14.58
CA VAL A 9 -2.35 -28.17 13.16
C VAL A 9 -1.50 -29.43 13.05
N ASP A 10 -2.07 -30.49 12.47
CA ASP A 10 -1.35 -31.72 12.10
C ASP A 10 -0.99 -31.67 10.61
N LEU A 11 0.30 -31.65 10.32
CA LEU A 11 0.84 -31.64 8.95
C LEU A 11 1.46 -33.00 8.58
N THR A 12 1.25 -34.06 9.38
CA THR A 12 1.79 -35.39 9.11
C THR A 12 1.26 -35.90 7.76
N GLY A 13 2.17 -36.30 6.86
CA GLY A 13 1.83 -36.77 5.52
C GLY A 13 1.42 -35.67 4.53
N SER A 14 1.51 -34.39 4.91
CA SER A 14 1.31 -33.30 3.95
C SER A 14 2.48 -33.20 2.96
N GLU A 15 2.17 -32.89 1.71
CA GLU A 15 3.15 -32.66 0.65
C GLU A 15 2.86 -31.35 -0.07
N VAL A 16 3.93 -30.66 -0.50
CA VAL A 16 3.79 -29.43 -1.31
C VAL A 16 3.33 -29.85 -2.71
N ARG A 17 2.15 -29.38 -3.12
CA ARG A 17 1.58 -29.69 -4.45
C ARG A 17 2.12 -28.79 -5.55
N GLU A 18 2.24 -27.51 -5.28
CA GLU A 18 2.54 -26.50 -6.30
C GLU A 18 3.36 -25.36 -5.73
N TYR A 19 4.18 -24.74 -6.58
CA TYR A 19 4.90 -23.50 -6.30
C TYR A 19 4.48 -22.43 -7.30
N HIS A 20 3.97 -21.31 -6.81
CA HIS A 20 3.57 -20.18 -7.63
C HIS A 20 4.44 -18.98 -7.29
N PHE A 21 4.90 -18.29 -8.33
CA PHE A 21 5.72 -17.10 -8.19
C PHE A 21 5.10 -15.95 -8.99
N GLY A 22 5.17 -14.76 -8.43
CA GLY A 22 4.67 -13.54 -9.06
C GLY A 22 5.50 -12.34 -8.61
N LEU A 23 5.48 -11.29 -9.43
CA LEU A 23 6.12 -10.02 -9.12
C LEU A 23 5.05 -9.02 -8.70
N ILE A 24 5.34 -8.27 -7.64
CA ILE A 24 4.53 -7.11 -7.23
C ILE A 24 5.36 -5.86 -7.46
N PRO A 25 4.88 -4.88 -8.26
CA PRO A 25 5.60 -3.63 -8.49
C PRO A 25 5.68 -2.83 -7.18
N SER A 26 6.91 -2.58 -6.70
CA SER A 26 7.17 -1.90 -5.43
C SER A 26 7.67 -0.45 -5.57
N SER A 27 7.77 0.06 -6.79
CA SER A 27 8.25 1.43 -7.09
C SER A 27 7.19 2.53 -6.92
N GLY A 28 5.99 2.17 -6.46
CA GLY A 28 4.85 3.09 -6.34
C GLY A 28 4.09 3.29 -7.66
N LEU A 29 3.20 4.28 -7.68
CA LEU A 29 2.34 4.56 -8.84
C LEU A 29 3.15 5.02 -10.05
N ALA A 30 2.74 4.57 -11.23
CA ALA A 30 3.26 5.10 -12.49
C ALA A 30 3.09 6.63 -12.57
N SER A 31 4.02 7.30 -13.23
CA SER A 31 3.98 8.76 -13.45
C SER A 31 2.75 9.18 -14.26
N GLN A 32 2.27 8.31 -15.13
CA GLN A 32 1.03 8.44 -15.90
C GLN A 32 0.43 7.06 -16.14
N PHE A 33 -0.89 6.96 -16.09
CA PHE A 33 -1.63 5.73 -16.41
C PHE A 33 -2.96 5.97 -17.13
N ALA A 34 -3.19 7.19 -17.63
CA ALA A 34 -4.18 7.51 -18.66
C ALA A 34 -3.52 8.34 -19.79
N GLY A 35 -3.60 7.86 -21.03
CA GLY A 35 -3.03 8.50 -22.23
C GLY A 35 -4.03 8.56 -23.38
N ASP A 36 -3.58 8.80 -24.61
CA ASP A 36 -4.46 8.77 -25.77
C ASP A 36 -4.91 7.34 -26.07
N ARG A 37 -6.22 7.09 -25.96
CA ARG A 37 -6.88 5.80 -26.22
C ARG A 37 -6.38 4.65 -25.34
N ILE A 38 -5.73 4.95 -24.22
CA ILE A 38 -5.16 3.94 -23.32
C ILE A 38 -5.33 4.34 -21.85
N MET A 39 -5.73 3.36 -21.03
CA MET A 39 -5.71 3.45 -19.58
C MET A 39 -5.09 2.17 -19.03
N ALA A 40 -4.16 2.30 -18.09
CA ALA A 40 -3.57 1.17 -17.38
C ALA A 40 -4.16 1.06 -15.98
N VAL A 41 -4.40 -0.17 -15.51
CA VAL A 41 -4.99 -0.47 -14.20
C VAL A 41 -4.18 -1.55 -13.48
N GLY A 42 -4.32 -1.65 -12.16
CA GLY A 42 -3.69 -2.67 -11.34
C GLY A 42 -2.16 -2.57 -11.35
N ASP A 43 -1.50 -3.72 -11.42
CA ASP A 43 -0.03 -3.82 -11.38
C ASP A 43 0.64 -3.05 -12.52
N ALA A 44 0.01 -2.95 -13.69
CA ALA A 44 0.50 -2.16 -14.83
C ALA A 44 0.67 -0.66 -14.50
N SER A 45 -0.01 -0.18 -13.46
CA SER A 45 0.03 1.21 -13.00
C SER A 45 0.63 1.37 -11.59
N GLY A 46 1.20 0.31 -11.02
CA GLY A 46 1.73 0.31 -9.66
C GLY A 46 0.65 0.46 -8.58
N GLN A 47 -0.57 -0.02 -8.85
CA GLN A 47 -1.73 0.16 -7.96
C GLN A 47 -1.83 -0.99 -6.94
N ALA A 48 -0.80 -1.12 -6.10
CA ALA A 48 -0.74 -2.06 -4.99
C ALA A 48 -0.38 -1.34 -3.69
N THR A 49 -0.82 -1.86 -2.55
CA THR A 49 -0.25 -1.46 -1.28
C THR A 49 1.13 -2.09 -1.14
N LEU A 50 2.02 -1.40 -0.44
CA LEU A 50 3.40 -1.81 -0.21
C LEU A 50 3.68 -2.10 1.26
N VAL A 51 2.70 -1.91 2.16
CA VAL A 51 2.80 -2.38 3.55
C VAL A 51 2.61 -3.90 3.59
N ALA A 52 1.49 -4.40 3.08
CA ALA A 52 1.20 -5.83 3.02
C ALA A 52 1.46 -6.45 1.63
N GLY A 53 1.69 -5.63 0.60
CA GLY A 53 1.90 -6.14 -0.77
C GLY A 53 0.61 -6.56 -1.47
N GLU A 54 -0.56 -5.99 -1.14
CA GLU A 54 -1.83 -6.40 -1.74
C GLU A 54 -2.26 -5.51 -2.92
N GLY A 55 -2.59 -6.12 -4.06
CA GLY A 55 -3.02 -5.41 -5.27
C GLY A 55 -4.47 -5.66 -5.69
N ILE A 56 -5.09 -6.76 -5.27
CA ILE A 56 -6.41 -7.22 -5.78
C ILE A 56 -7.48 -6.15 -5.59
N ARG A 57 -7.64 -5.63 -4.37
CA ARG A 57 -8.62 -4.59 -4.03
C ARG A 57 -8.43 -3.32 -4.86
N LEU A 58 -7.20 -2.84 -4.98
CA LEU A 58 -6.90 -1.62 -5.71
C LEU A 58 -7.06 -1.81 -7.22
N SER A 59 -6.71 -2.97 -7.74
CA SER A 59 -6.93 -3.36 -9.14
C SER A 59 -8.42 -3.38 -9.49
N MET A 60 -9.27 -3.96 -8.63
CA MET A 60 -10.73 -3.94 -8.82
C MET A 60 -11.28 -2.52 -8.79
N GLN A 61 -10.86 -1.70 -7.82
CA GLN A 61 -11.29 -0.30 -7.71
C GLN A 61 -10.85 0.53 -8.93
N ALA A 62 -9.62 0.32 -9.40
CA ALA A 62 -9.10 0.97 -10.58
C ALA A 62 -9.83 0.56 -11.85
N GLY A 63 -10.08 -0.74 -12.04
CA GLY A 63 -10.84 -1.28 -13.16
C GLY A 63 -12.25 -0.68 -13.24
N LEU A 64 -12.94 -0.55 -12.10
CA LEU A 64 -14.25 0.09 -12.02
C LEU A 64 -14.20 1.56 -12.47
N MET A 65 -13.24 2.34 -11.96
CA MET A 65 -13.09 3.76 -12.31
C MET A 65 -12.69 3.96 -13.79
N ALA A 66 -11.80 3.11 -14.30
CA ALA A 66 -11.38 3.12 -15.70
C ALA A 66 -12.56 2.75 -16.62
N GLY A 67 -13.33 1.72 -16.30
CA GLY A 67 -14.52 1.32 -17.05
C GLY A 67 -15.58 2.42 -17.13
N GLN A 68 -15.86 3.10 -16.01
CA GLN A 68 -16.79 4.23 -15.99
C GLN A 68 -16.30 5.39 -16.88
N THR A 69 -15.01 5.68 -16.86
CA THR A 69 -14.41 6.71 -17.72
C THR A 69 -14.45 6.29 -19.20
N ALA A 70 -14.17 5.02 -19.50
CA ALA A 70 -14.22 4.49 -20.85
C ALA A 70 -15.63 4.58 -21.47
N VAL A 71 -16.67 4.22 -20.72
CA VAL A 71 -18.07 4.32 -21.20
C VAL A 71 -18.42 5.76 -21.56
N ARG A 72 -18.02 6.73 -20.74
CA ARG A 72 -18.24 8.16 -21.02
C ARG A 72 -17.48 8.61 -22.26
N ALA A 73 -16.20 8.27 -22.35
CA ALA A 73 -15.34 8.58 -23.50
C ALA A 73 -15.91 8.04 -24.83
N ILE A 74 -16.37 6.79 -24.83
CA ILE A 74 -17.00 6.16 -25.99
C ILE A 74 -18.31 6.86 -26.36
N SER A 75 -19.16 7.15 -25.37
CA SER A 75 -20.45 7.84 -25.59
C SER A 75 -20.27 9.24 -26.16
N ASP A 76 -19.23 9.95 -25.72
CA ASP A 76 -18.87 11.29 -26.18
C ASP A 76 -18.13 11.30 -27.54
N GLY A 77 -17.74 10.14 -28.07
CA GLY A 77 -16.90 10.03 -29.26
C GLY A 77 -15.49 10.61 -29.08
N ARG A 78 -14.99 10.69 -27.84
CA ARG A 78 -13.70 11.27 -27.49
C ARG A 78 -12.89 10.33 -26.62
N TRP A 79 -11.72 9.94 -27.10
CA TRP A 79 -10.82 8.97 -26.45
C TRP A 79 -9.37 9.46 -26.43
N ASP A 80 -9.16 10.76 -26.55
CA ASP A 80 -7.88 11.39 -26.27
C ASP A 80 -7.62 11.43 -24.76
N ARG A 81 -6.40 11.80 -24.37
CA ARG A 81 -5.99 11.89 -22.97
C ARG A 81 -6.91 12.79 -22.15
N SER A 82 -7.45 13.87 -22.72
CA SER A 82 -8.34 14.77 -21.98
C SER A 82 -9.63 14.09 -21.53
N ALA A 83 -10.15 13.15 -22.32
CA ALA A 83 -11.31 12.34 -21.98
C ALA A 83 -10.99 11.22 -20.96
N LEU A 84 -9.74 10.72 -20.93
CA LEU A 84 -9.35 9.58 -20.09
C LEU A 84 -8.64 9.97 -18.77
N ILE A 85 -8.06 11.16 -18.68
CA ILE A 85 -7.38 11.65 -17.47
C ILE A 85 -8.28 11.77 -16.22
N PRO A 86 -9.63 11.92 -16.30
CA PRO A 86 -10.47 11.90 -15.11
C PRO A 86 -10.33 10.61 -14.28
N TYR A 87 -10.09 9.45 -14.91
CA TYR A 87 -9.80 8.20 -14.21
C TYR A 87 -8.54 8.34 -13.34
N GLU A 88 -7.44 8.79 -13.96
CA GLU A 88 -6.16 8.94 -13.27
C GLU A 88 -6.27 9.94 -12.11
N GLN A 89 -6.92 11.08 -12.34
CA GLN A 89 -7.13 12.10 -11.31
C GLN A 89 -7.99 11.59 -10.15
N ALA A 90 -9.09 10.88 -10.43
CA ALA A 90 -9.95 10.31 -9.40
C ALA A 90 -9.20 9.28 -8.55
N PHE A 91 -8.44 8.37 -9.20
CA PHE A 91 -7.64 7.38 -8.49
C PHE A 91 -6.56 8.05 -7.62
N ARG A 92 -5.81 9.01 -8.18
CA ARG A 92 -4.77 9.73 -7.44
C ARG A 92 -5.34 10.49 -6.25
N SER A 93 -6.45 11.20 -6.44
CA SER A 93 -7.14 11.94 -5.38
C SER A 93 -7.51 11.02 -4.21
N LYS A 94 -8.02 9.82 -4.51
CA LYS A 94 -8.46 8.86 -3.49
C LYS A 94 -7.31 8.12 -2.81
N TYR A 95 -6.30 7.69 -3.55
CA TYR A 95 -5.33 6.69 -3.06
C TYR A 95 -3.87 7.15 -3.02
N ALA A 96 -3.45 8.14 -3.82
CA ALA A 96 -2.03 8.44 -4.00
C ALA A 96 -1.31 8.85 -2.71
N ARG A 97 -1.99 9.59 -1.82
CA ARG A 97 -1.41 9.96 -0.51
C ARG A 97 -1.05 8.71 0.28
N ASN A 98 -1.99 7.79 0.41
CA ASN A 98 -1.82 6.59 1.20
C ASN A 98 -0.80 5.64 0.55
N LEU A 99 -0.84 5.46 -0.76
CA LEU A 99 0.14 4.65 -1.48
C LEU A 99 1.56 5.20 -1.34
N ARG A 100 1.74 6.52 -1.31
CA ARG A 100 3.05 7.14 -1.05
C ARG A 100 3.55 6.87 0.37
N ILE A 101 2.66 6.94 1.37
CA ILE A 101 3.01 6.59 2.75
C ILE A 101 3.40 5.11 2.82
N SER A 102 2.62 4.25 2.15
CA SER A 102 2.88 2.82 2.08
C SER A 102 4.23 2.50 1.43
N HIS A 103 4.59 3.19 0.35
CA HIS A 103 5.89 3.05 -0.30
C HIS A 103 7.04 3.44 0.64
N PHE A 104 6.94 4.60 1.28
CA PHE A 104 7.94 5.04 2.27
C PHE A 104 8.11 4.03 3.43
N ILE A 105 7.02 3.45 3.91
CA ILE A 105 7.06 2.40 4.93
C ILE A 105 7.78 1.16 4.38
N ASN A 106 7.46 0.72 3.17
CA ASN A 106 8.08 -0.44 2.53
C ASN A 106 9.61 -0.27 2.40
N GLU A 107 10.06 0.84 1.84
CA GLU A 107 11.49 1.15 1.69
C GLU A 107 12.22 1.18 3.03
N ARG A 108 11.54 1.60 4.10
CA ARG A 108 12.16 1.61 5.42
C ARG A 108 12.25 0.21 5.99
N ILE A 109 11.15 -0.53 5.93
CA ILE A 109 11.03 -1.88 6.48
C ILE A 109 11.98 -2.85 5.77
N SER A 110 12.19 -2.70 4.46
CA SER A 110 13.11 -3.55 3.69
C SER A 110 14.58 -3.43 4.10
N THR A 111 14.94 -2.37 4.82
CA THR A 111 16.30 -2.14 5.33
C THR A 111 16.52 -2.63 6.75
N TRP A 112 15.50 -3.19 7.40
CA TRP A 112 15.61 -3.63 8.79
C TRP A 112 16.30 -4.99 8.92
N ASN A 113 17.14 -5.12 9.94
CA ASN A 113 17.65 -6.41 10.39
C ASN A 113 16.72 -7.05 11.44
N ASP A 114 17.03 -8.27 11.85
CA ASP A 114 16.20 -9.07 12.77
C ASP A 114 15.95 -8.37 14.11
N ASP A 115 16.97 -7.75 14.72
CA ASP A 115 16.82 -7.02 15.99
C ASP A 115 15.86 -5.83 15.87
N GLN A 116 15.95 -5.11 14.75
CA GLN A 116 15.05 -4.00 14.44
C GLN A 116 13.63 -4.51 14.24
N TRP A 117 13.45 -5.59 13.48
CA TRP A 117 12.16 -6.24 13.29
C TRP A 117 11.51 -6.63 14.61
N ASP A 118 12.25 -7.30 15.48
CA ASP A 118 11.80 -7.71 16.81
C ASP A 118 11.36 -6.51 17.66
N GLN A 119 12.15 -5.44 17.65
CA GLN A 119 11.79 -4.21 18.34
C GLN A 119 10.52 -3.58 17.79
N HIS A 120 10.36 -3.56 16.46
CA HIS A 120 9.20 -2.96 15.80
C HIS A 120 7.93 -3.79 15.96
N ILE A 121 8.02 -5.13 15.95
CA ILE A 121 6.90 -6.03 16.23
C ILE A 121 6.39 -5.84 17.67
N ARG A 122 7.29 -5.64 18.65
CA ARG A 122 6.87 -5.29 20.02
C ARG A 122 6.05 -4.00 20.07
N VAL A 123 6.37 -3.01 19.24
CA VAL A 123 5.57 -1.77 19.12
C VAL A 123 4.25 -2.03 18.39
N LEU A 124 4.25 -2.81 17.30
CA LEU A 124 3.05 -3.16 16.54
C LEU A 124 2.00 -3.88 17.41
N LYS A 125 2.43 -4.75 18.35
CA LYS A 125 1.55 -5.40 19.34
C LYS A 125 0.75 -4.43 20.21
N THR A 126 1.20 -3.18 20.30
CA THR A 126 0.53 -2.14 21.09
C THR A 126 -0.49 -1.33 20.31
N ILE A 127 -0.57 -1.53 18.98
CA ILE A 127 -1.54 -0.87 18.11
C ILE A 127 -2.89 -1.61 18.26
N PRO A 128 -4.03 -0.89 18.39
CA PRO A 128 -5.33 -1.51 18.39
C PRO A 128 -5.54 -2.39 17.14
N PRO A 129 -6.11 -3.61 17.25
CA PRO A 129 -6.23 -4.53 16.12
C PRO A 129 -6.92 -3.94 14.89
N LYS A 130 -7.95 -3.10 15.09
CA LYS A 130 -8.64 -2.39 14.01
C LYS A 130 -7.73 -1.43 13.27
N THR A 131 -6.89 -0.69 13.99
CA THR A 131 -5.92 0.25 13.42
C THR A 131 -4.78 -0.50 12.72
N LEU A 132 -4.35 -1.64 13.26
CA LEU A 132 -3.38 -2.50 12.59
C LEU A 132 -3.93 -3.05 11.26
N ALA A 133 -5.19 -3.51 11.23
CA ALA A 133 -5.82 -3.97 9.99
C ALA A 133 -5.90 -2.87 8.92
N LYS A 134 -6.23 -1.63 9.33
CA LYS A 134 -6.20 -0.46 8.44
C LYS A 134 -4.78 -0.15 7.96
N LEU A 135 -3.79 -0.21 8.84
CA LEU A 135 -2.37 -0.01 8.48
C LEU A 135 -1.92 -0.99 7.39
N LEU A 136 -2.25 -2.27 7.54
CA LEU A 136 -1.93 -3.31 6.56
C LEU A 136 -2.58 -3.02 5.19
N GLN A 137 -3.84 -2.58 5.20
CA GLN A 137 -4.59 -2.15 4.00
C GLN A 137 -4.16 -0.78 3.45
N SER A 138 -3.13 -0.15 4.03
CA SER A 138 -2.68 1.20 3.70
C SER A 138 -3.78 2.27 3.85
N GLU A 139 -4.65 2.11 4.83
CA GLU A 139 -5.68 3.07 5.21
C GLU A 139 -5.22 3.89 6.41
N PHE A 140 -4.36 4.88 6.15
CA PHE A 140 -3.77 5.68 7.21
C PHE A 140 -4.76 6.75 7.73
N SER A 141 -5.17 6.60 8.99
CA SER A 141 -5.89 7.63 9.74
C SER A 141 -4.94 8.40 10.65
N LEU A 142 -4.70 9.68 10.34
CA LEU A 142 -3.83 10.53 11.15
C LEU A 142 -4.32 10.66 12.59
N PHE A 143 -5.64 10.74 12.79
CA PHE A 143 -6.23 10.87 14.12
C PHE A 143 -6.02 9.61 14.97
N GLU A 144 -6.22 8.42 14.41
CA GLU A 144 -5.98 7.15 15.12
C GLU A 144 -4.49 6.96 15.42
N ILE A 145 -3.61 7.29 14.49
CA ILE A 145 -2.15 7.19 14.70
C ILE A 145 -1.70 8.18 15.78
N LEU A 146 -2.16 9.43 15.69
CA LEU A 146 -1.76 10.48 16.63
C LEU A 146 -2.28 10.19 18.04
N SER A 147 -3.55 9.81 18.19
CA SER A 147 -4.11 9.43 19.49
C SER A 147 -3.34 8.26 20.12
N TRP A 148 -2.97 7.24 19.33
CA TRP A 148 -2.14 6.13 19.81
C TRP A 148 -0.73 6.57 20.25
N ILE A 149 -0.07 7.47 19.50
CA ILE A 149 1.26 8.01 19.84
C ILE A 149 1.18 8.89 21.10
N LEU A 150 0.18 9.76 21.22
CA LEU A 150 0.02 10.67 22.36
C LEU A 150 -0.17 9.93 23.68
N LEU A 151 -0.88 8.79 23.65
CA LEU A 151 -1.05 7.92 24.81
C LEU A 151 0.23 7.16 25.21
N ARG A 152 1.33 7.28 24.43
CA ARG A 152 2.58 6.53 24.64
C ARG A 152 3.81 7.44 24.48
N PRO A 153 4.16 8.23 25.52
CA PRO A 153 5.31 9.15 25.49
C PRO A 153 6.64 8.54 25.06
N ALA A 154 6.87 7.26 25.40
CA ALA A 154 8.06 6.52 24.99
C ALA A 154 8.25 6.41 23.47
N LEU A 155 7.18 6.61 22.67
CA LEU A 155 7.23 6.57 21.21
C LEU A 155 7.52 7.94 20.58
N TRP A 156 7.43 9.04 21.32
CA TRP A 156 7.55 10.40 20.75
C TRP A 156 8.89 10.67 20.05
N PRO A 157 10.06 10.29 20.61
CA PRO A 157 11.33 10.50 19.91
C PRO A 157 11.38 9.77 18.56
N ARG A 158 10.82 8.55 18.51
CA ARG A 158 10.75 7.75 17.28
C ARG A 158 9.76 8.36 16.28
N ALA A 159 8.61 8.81 16.75
CA ALA A 159 7.61 9.48 15.92
C ALA A 159 8.21 10.74 15.27
N ALA A 160 8.89 11.59 16.04
CA ALA A 160 9.56 12.78 15.53
C ALA A 160 10.63 12.44 14.48
N HIS A 161 11.45 11.42 14.74
CA HIS A 161 12.47 10.94 13.80
C HIS A 161 11.86 10.52 12.46
N TYR A 162 10.81 9.67 12.49
CA TYR A 162 10.17 9.16 11.28
C TYR A 162 9.36 10.22 10.52
N ILE A 163 8.68 11.13 11.23
CA ILE A 163 7.99 12.27 10.60
C ILE A 163 9.00 13.15 9.86
N ARG A 164 10.14 13.48 10.48
CA ARG A 164 11.20 14.27 9.84
C ARG A 164 11.72 13.57 8.57
N ARG A 165 11.98 12.26 8.63
CA ARG A 165 12.43 11.50 7.45
C ARG A 165 11.38 11.45 6.35
N PHE A 166 10.10 11.27 6.69
CA PHE A 166 9.02 11.29 5.71
C PHE A 166 8.90 12.64 5.01
N LEU A 167 9.01 13.74 5.76
CA LEU A 167 8.99 15.09 5.18
C LEU A 167 10.19 15.31 4.24
N MET A 168 11.40 14.88 4.62
CA MET A 168 12.57 14.94 3.74
C MET A 168 12.42 14.07 2.49
N HIS A 169 11.88 12.85 2.64
CA HIS A 169 11.60 11.94 1.52
C HIS A 169 10.61 12.58 0.52
N ARG A 170 9.56 13.23 1.01
CA ARG A 170 8.58 13.94 0.19
C ARG A 170 9.21 15.10 -0.60
N LEU A 171 10.19 15.80 -0.02
CA LEU A 171 10.91 16.89 -0.69
C LEU A 171 11.93 16.39 -1.71
N GLY A 172 12.58 15.25 -1.44
CA GLY A 172 13.56 14.64 -2.35
C GLY A 172 12.94 13.96 -3.59
N SER A 173 11.72 13.44 -3.47
CA SER A 173 10.99 12.76 -4.55
C SER A 173 10.25 13.71 -5.50
N SER A 174 10.43 15.04 -5.37
CA SER A 174 9.79 16.07 -6.21
C SER A 174 10.67 16.56 -7.37
N LYS A 175 11.66 15.77 -7.81
CA LYS A 175 12.49 16.03 -8.98
C LYS A 175 12.14 15.07 -10.11
#